data_AF-F1L5S5-F1
#
_entry.id   AF-F1L5S5-F1
#
_cell.length_a   1.000
_cell.length_b   1.000
_cell.length_c   1.000
_cell.angle_alpha   90.00
_cell.angle_beta   90.00
_cell.angle_gamma   90.00
#
_symmetry.space_group_name_H-M   'P 1'
#
loop_
_entity.id
_entity.type
_entity.pdbx_description
1 polymer ?
#
loop_
_entity_poly.entity_id
_entity_poly.type
_entity_poly.pdbx_seq_one_letter_code
_entity_poly.pdbx_strand_id
1 'polypeptide(L)'
;MGAVISSETILDENIYLRRFTGLQPITDNDPFWNQLLSFNLKINTDDRREVKQFNESQLDLLQSLMYNTQTTGNFAAFIRVFLRRAAEVKASEICQNTIFLWQTANALIILRYICKFLTQRLSEAEFVKVFDKKLLTNSKEDESDGEQDCEDVYENTAEEFLDALVDIIVELPVSDTTEPIHIEAVKCVMAILSSQLYHDSVLTSSIFFGYLMHGKCSSRSMELTKALLTNYLQRNTPYVTKREKEPESIVLGLAASVWSVMQIAAGYDEANGYDEDANLIPPASLGSLSVLLLLNLACHQNADNNKANVYKETLSAFQNAREVSSVNSSTTRIFRLDYSALYDRLCATVDQQPPMLLLYLLLHTNCGFRNYVLSRINLENLVIPVLRVLHDGTPSGSLNLSSNSHHVYLSLIVILILSEDDFFCKIVHETMIKNTSWYQAERPIGEVSLGGLIILVFVRTIQLNTLKTRDRYLHTNCLAALANMSSSFKQLSSTVC
;
A
#
# COMPACT_ATOMS: atom_id res chain seq x y z
N MET A 1 -32.88 5.56 -2.05
CA MET A 1 -31.90 4.74 -1.31
C MET A 1 -31.73 3.44 -2.07
N GLY A 2 -30.49 3.06 -2.37
CA GLY A 2 -30.13 2.02 -3.33
C GLY A 2 -30.33 0.58 -2.86
N ALA A 3 -30.23 -0.38 -3.79
CA ALA A 3 -30.25 -1.81 -3.49
C ALA A 3 -29.10 -2.17 -2.53
N VAL A 4 -29.34 -3.06 -1.57
CA VAL A 4 -28.31 -3.52 -0.63
C VAL A 4 -27.66 -4.78 -1.20
N ILE A 5 -26.34 -4.79 -1.29
CA ILE A 5 -25.54 -5.96 -1.68
C ILE A 5 -24.78 -6.42 -0.46
N SER A 6 -24.97 -7.67 -0.07
CA SER A 6 -24.34 -8.33 1.08
C SER A 6 -23.80 -9.70 0.68
N SER A 7 -23.16 -10.41 1.61
CA SER A 7 -22.65 -11.77 1.39
C SER A 7 -23.72 -12.80 0.99
N GLU A 8 -24.97 -12.59 1.42
CA GLU A 8 -26.11 -13.46 1.08
C GLU A 8 -26.77 -13.09 -0.27
N THR A 9 -26.33 -12.00 -0.91
CA THR A 9 -26.95 -11.51 -2.14
C THR A 9 -26.51 -12.36 -3.32
N ILE A 10 -27.47 -13.00 -4.00
CA ILE A 10 -27.23 -13.71 -5.25
C ILE A 10 -27.03 -12.68 -6.36
N LEU A 11 -25.76 -12.35 -6.63
CA LEU A 11 -25.41 -11.31 -7.61
C LEU A 11 -25.88 -11.63 -9.02
N ASP A 12 -25.93 -12.92 -9.37
CA ASP A 12 -26.45 -13.34 -10.66
C ASP A 12 -27.90 -12.95 -10.88
N GLU A 13 -28.72 -12.79 -9.84
CA GLU A 13 -30.11 -12.35 -10.02
C GLU A 13 -30.25 -10.83 -10.17
N ASN A 14 -29.15 -10.08 -9.99
CA ASN A 14 -29.16 -8.63 -10.11
C ASN A 14 -29.32 -8.19 -11.57
N ILE A 15 -30.50 -7.66 -11.88
CA ILE A 15 -30.90 -7.21 -13.23
C ILE A 15 -29.92 -6.16 -13.79
N TYR A 16 -29.40 -5.27 -12.95
CA TYR A 16 -28.47 -4.23 -13.38
C TYR A 16 -27.10 -4.80 -13.74
N LEU A 17 -26.56 -5.73 -12.93
CA LEU A 17 -25.31 -6.40 -13.23
C LEU A 17 -25.44 -7.29 -14.48
N ARG A 18 -26.54 -8.04 -14.63
CA ARG A 18 -26.80 -8.82 -15.85
C ARG A 18 -26.91 -7.96 -17.10
N ARG A 19 -27.53 -6.79 -17.00
CA ARG A 19 -27.60 -5.86 -18.15
C ARG A 19 -26.20 -5.36 -18.49
N PHE A 20 -25.40 -4.98 -17.50
CA PHE A 20 -24.03 -4.51 -17.69
C PHE A 20 -23.11 -5.55 -18.33
N THR A 21 -23.18 -6.81 -17.89
CA THR A 21 -22.34 -7.91 -18.41
C THR A 21 -22.96 -8.64 -19.61
N GLY A 22 -24.14 -8.22 -20.05
CA GLY A 22 -24.92 -8.87 -21.10
C GLY A 22 -24.41 -8.60 -22.52
N LEU A 23 -25.20 -9.01 -23.51
CA LEU A 23 -24.88 -8.93 -24.93
C LEU A 23 -25.37 -7.64 -25.62
N GLN A 24 -26.06 -6.77 -24.88
CA GLN A 24 -26.56 -5.50 -25.42
C GLN A 24 -25.60 -4.37 -25.08
N PRO A 25 -25.23 -3.51 -26.06
CA PRO A 25 -24.41 -2.34 -25.80
C PRO A 25 -25.18 -1.33 -24.95
N ILE A 26 -24.47 -0.69 -24.02
CA ILE A 26 -24.98 0.38 -23.16
C ILE A 26 -24.21 1.65 -23.50
N THR A 27 -24.94 2.71 -23.88
CA THR A 27 -24.32 4.00 -24.14
C THR A 27 -23.87 4.65 -22.84
N ASP A 28 -22.80 5.42 -22.87
CA ASP A 28 -22.31 6.17 -21.71
C ASP A 28 -23.31 7.22 -21.21
N ASN A 29 -24.23 7.70 -22.06
CA ASN A 29 -25.30 8.63 -21.68
C ASN A 29 -26.57 7.95 -21.12
N ASP A 30 -26.63 6.63 -21.03
CA ASP A 30 -27.82 5.92 -20.55
C ASP A 30 -28.08 6.19 -19.05
N PRO A 31 -29.30 6.58 -18.63
CA PRO A 31 -29.65 6.78 -17.21
C PRO A 31 -29.48 5.51 -16.35
N PHE A 32 -29.36 4.34 -16.98
CA PHE A 32 -28.95 3.07 -16.38
C PHE A 32 -27.81 3.20 -15.38
N TRP A 33 -26.76 3.99 -15.69
CA TRP A 33 -25.59 4.13 -14.83
C TRP A 33 -25.95 4.66 -13.44
N ASN A 34 -26.91 5.57 -13.35
CA ASN A 34 -27.37 6.10 -12.06
C ASN A 34 -28.06 5.02 -11.21
N GLN A 35 -28.73 4.06 -11.84
CA GLN A 35 -29.38 2.94 -11.16
C GLN A 35 -28.34 1.89 -10.73
N LEU A 36 -27.44 1.50 -11.64
CA LEU A 36 -26.35 0.55 -11.37
C LEU A 36 -25.47 1.02 -10.20
N LEU A 37 -25.11 2.31 -10.18
CA LEU A 37 -24.23 2.90 -9.17
C LEU A 37 -24.92 3.21 -7.85
N SER A 38 -26.24 3.03 -7.76
CA SER A 38 -27.00 3.29 -6.54
C SER A 38 -27.16 2.01 -5.72
N PHE A 39 -26.08 1.52 -5.11
CA PHE A 39 -26.09 0.37 -4.22
C PHE A 39 -25.35 0.60 -2.90
N ASN A 40 -25.72 -0.14 -1.86
CA ASN A 40 -25.02 -0.14 -0.58
C ASN A 40 -24.33 -1.49 -0.38
N LEU A 41 -22.99 -1.48 -0.41
CA LEU A 41 -22.20 -2.68 -0.14
C LEU A 41 -22.10 -2.91 1.37
N LYS A 42 -22.56 -4.06 1.84
CA LYS A 42 -22.51 -4.51 3.23
C LYS A 42 -21.81 -5.86 3.30
N ILE A 43 -20.51 -5.82 3.06
CA ILE A 43 -19.63 -6.99 3.19
C ILE A 43 -18.68 -6.73 4.33
N ASN A 44 -18.52 -7.70 5.22
CA ASN A 44 -17.45 -7.65 6.20
C ASN A 44 -16.12 -7.86 5.49
N THR A 45 -15.41 -6.76 5.21
CA THR A 45 -14.08 -6.80 4.60
C THR A 45 -13.04 -7.44 5.51
N ASP A 46 -13.36 -7.55 6.79
CA ASP A 46 -12.49 -8.12 7.81
C ASP A 46 -12.75 -9.62 7.97
N ASP A 47 -13.77 -10.21 7.32
CA ASP A 47 -13.98 -11.65 7.31
C ASP A 47 -13.47 -12.26 5.99
N ARG A 48 -12.41 -13.05 6.09
CA ARG A 48 -11.76 -13.72 4.96
C ARG A 48 -12.70 -14.68 4.23
N ARG A 49 -13.59 -15.36 4.95
CA ARG A 49 -14.58 -16.27 4.35
C ARG A 49 -15.62 -15.48 3.58
N GLU A 50 -16.13 -14.41 4.17
CA GLU A 50 -17.11 -13.54 3.52
C GLU A 50 -16.54 -12.89 2.25
N VAL A 51 -15.31 -12.37 2.33
CA VAL A 51 -14.60 -11.81 1.18
C VAL A 51 -14.34 -12.86 0.10
N LYS A 52 -13.95 -14.09 0.48
CA LYS A 52 -13.72 -15.19 -0.48
C LYS A 52 -15.01 -15.58 -1.19
N GLN A 53 -16.09 -15.82 -0.44
CA GLN A 53 -17.41 -16.14 -0.97
C GLN A 53 -17.92 -15.06 -1.92
N PHE A 54 -17.76 -13.79 -1.52
CA PHE A 54 -18.16 -12.68 -2.39
C PHE A 54 -17.35 -12.64 -3.69
N ASN A 55 -16.03 -12.81 -3.63
CA ASN A 55 -15.20 -12.88 -4.83
C ASN A 55 -15.62 -14.02 -5.76
N GLU A 56 -15.97 -15.19 -5.20
CA GLU A 56 -16.45 -16.35 -5.97
C GLU A 56 -17.81 -16.06 -6.63
N SER A 57 -18.73 -15.41 -5.92
CA SER A 57 -20.07 -15.05 -6.42
C SER A 57 -20.07 -14.08 -7.62
N GLN A 58 -18.95 -13.39 -7.87
CA GLN A 58 -18.81 -12.42 -8.95
C GLN A 58 -18.18 -13.00 -10.22
N LEU A 59 -17.62 -14.21 -10.16
CA LEU A 59 -16.78 -14.75 -11.24
C LEU A 59 -17.52 -14.87 -12.56
N ASP A 60 -18.74 -15.42 -12.56
CA ASP A 60 -19.51 -15.65 -13.78
C ASP A 60 -19.91 -14.34 -14.48
N LEU A 61 -20.25 -13.31 -13.69
CA LEU A 61 -20.53 -11.96 -14.20
C LEU A 61 -19.28 -11.32 -14.82
N LEU A 62 -18.14 -11.40 -14.13
CA LEU A 62 -16.88 -10.82 -14.60
C LEU A 62 -16.34 -11.56 -15.84
N GLN A 63 -16.51 -12.88 -15.89
CA GLN A 63 -16.16 -13.69 -17.05
C GLN A 63 -17.06 -13.33 -18.25
N SER A 64 -18.37 -13.19 -18.03
CA SER A 64 -19.31 -12.73 -19.06
C SER A 64 -18.94 -11.35 -19.58
N LEU A 65 -18.60 -10.41 -18.70
CA LEU A 65 -18.15 -9.08 -19.08
C LEU A 65 -16.90 -9.11 -19.95
N MET A 66 -15.88 -9.89 -19.55
CA MET A 66 -14.61 -10.00 -20.28
C MET A 66 -14.82 -10.48 -21.73
N TYR A 67 -15.69 -11.47 -21.96
CA TYR A 67 -15.99 -11.95 -23.31
C TYR A 67 -16.88 -10.99 -24.10
N ASN A 68 -17.91 -10.44 -23.46
CA ASN A 68 -18.90 -9.60 -24.14
C ASN A 68 -18.41 -8.18 -24.39
N THR A 69 -17.45 -7.66 -23.62
CA THR A 69 -17.02 -6.26 -23.77
C THR A 69 -16.28 -5.99 -25.08
N GLN A 70 -15.70 -7.02 -25.72
CA GLN A 70 -15.08 -6.88 -27.03
C GLN A 70 -16.10 -6.57 -28.13
N THR A 71 -17.36 -6.95 -27.95
CA THR A 71 -18.45 -6.72 -28.92
C THR A 71 -19.40 -5.62 -28.48
N THR A 72 -19.71 -5.53 -27.19
CA THR A 72 -20.67 -4.57 -26.62
C THR A 72 -20.06 -3.22 -26.29
N GLY A 73 -18.76 -3.16 -26.01
CA GLY A 73 -18.09 -1.94 -25.54
C GLY A 73 -18.53 -1.48 -24.14
N ASN A 74 -19.24 -2.30 -23.37
CA ASN A 74 -19.84 -1.91 -22.09
C ASN A 74 -18.80 -1.46 -21.05
N PHE A 75 -17.64 -2.11 -20.98
CA PHE A 75 -16.56 -1.66 -20.09
C PHE A 75 -15.99 -0.30 -20.52
N ALA A 76 -15.71 -0.11 -21.82
CA ALA A 76 -15.23 1.17 -22.34
C ALA A 76 -16.25 2.31 -22.11
N ALA A 77 -17.55 2.03 -22.26
CA ALA A 77 -18.62 2.97 -21.90
C ALA A 77 -18.59 3.31 -20.41
N PHE A 78 -18.41 2.31 -19.54
CA PHE A 78 -18.32 2.53 -18.10
C PHE A 78 -17.08 3.36 -17.69
N ILE A 79 -15.93 3.15 -18.35
CA ILE A 79 -14.75 3.98 -18.17
C ILE A 79 -15.06 5.44 -18.51
N ARG A 80 -15.74 5.74 -19.62
CA ARG A 80 -16.11 7.12 -19.98
C ARG A 80 -17.13 7.74 -19.02
N VAL A 81 -18.04 6.94 -18.47
CA VAL A 81 -18.92 7.39 -17.37
C VAL A 81 -18.08 7.77 -16.16
N PHE A 82 -17.14 6.93 -15.75
CA PHE A 82 -16.26 7.21 -14.63
C PHE A 82 -15.38 8.46 -14.87
N LEU A 83 -14.78 8.61 -16.05
CA LEU A 83 -13.95 9.78 -16.38
C LEU A 83 -14.70 11.10 -16.24
N ARG A 84 -15.95 11.17 -16.73
CA ARG A 84 -16.82 12.34 -16.51
C ARG A 84 -17.10 12.59 -15.03
N ARG A 85 -17.36 11.51 -14.27
CA ARG A 85 -17.58 11.65 -12.83
C ARG A 85 -16.34 12.11 -12.08
N ALA A 86 -15.16 11.63 -12.47
CA ALA A 86 -13.88 12.02 -11.89
C ALA A 86 -13.59 13.50 -12.15
N ALA A 87 -13.88 14.02 -13.35
CA ALA A 87 -13.72 15.43 -13.68
C ALA A 87 -14.59 16.36 -12.79
N GLU A 88 -15.76 15.90 -12.36
CA GLU A 88 -16.71 16.68 -11.56
C GLU A 88 -16.63 16.41 -10.04
N VAL A 89 -15.83 15.43 -9.60
CA VAL A 89 -15.83 14.96 -8.20
C VAL A 89 -15.40 16.05 -7.22
N LYS A 90 -14.41 16.87 -7.59
CA LYS A 90 -13.91 17.98 -6.77
C LYS A 90 -14.97 19.07 -6.61
N ALA A 91 -15.64 19.45 -7.71
CA ALA A 91 -16.76 20.39 -7.67
C ALA A 91 -17.93 19.84 -6.84
N SER A 92 -18.19 18.54 -6.93
CA SER A 92 -19.26 17.87 -6.18
C SER A 92 -19.00 17.83 -4.68
N GLU A 93 -17.75 17.68 -4.25
CA GLU A 93 -17.38 17.81 -2.82
C GLU A 93 -17.60 19.24 -2.32
N ILE A 94 -17.21 20.25 -3.09
CA ILE A 94 -17.45 21.67 -2.75
C ILE A 94 -18.95 21.95 -2.60
N CYS A 95 -19.78 21.37 -3.49
CA CYS A 95 -21.23 21.49 -3.45
C CYS A 95 -21.91 20.55 -2.45
N GLN A 96 -21.16 19.73 -1.71
CA GLN A 96 -21.67 18.73 -0.75
C GLN A 96 -22.69 17.76 -1.37
N ASN A 97 -22.50 17.39 -2.64
CA ASN A 97 -23.38 16.46 -3.34
C ASN A 97 -23.06 15.01 -2.93
N THR A 98 -23.56 14.62 -1.75
CA THR A 98 -23.32 13.29 -1.14
C THR A 98 -23.73 12.13 -2.03
N ILE A 99 -24.80 12.27 -2.82
CA ILE A 99 -25.25 11.23 -3.75
C ILE A 99 -24.23 11.02 -4.87
N PHE A 100 -23.69 12.12 -5.42
CA PHE A 100 -22.69 12.04 -6.48
C PHE A 100 -21.42 11.36 -5.97
N LEU A 101 -20.92 11.77 -4.81
CA LEU A 101 -19.73 11.22 -4.17
C LEU A 101 -19.90 9.72 -3.88
N TRP A 102 -21.03 9.33 -3.31
CA TRP A 102 -21.37 7.93 -3.04
C TRP A 102 -21.40 7.08 -4.31
N GLN A 103 -22.07 7.55 -5.37
CA GLN A 103 -22.10 6.86 -6.65
C GLN A 103 -20.72 6.78 -7.32
N THR A 104 -19.87 7.80 -7.16
CA THR A 104 -18.49 7.78 -7.65
C THR A 104 -17.63 6.77 -6.89
N ALA A 105 -17.79 6.66 -5.56
CA ALA A 105 -17.18 5.59 -4.77
C ALA A 105 -17.64 4.20 -5.23
N ASN A 106 -18.94 4.02 -5.46
CA ASN A 106 -19.53 2.79 -5.97
C ASN A 106 -19.00 2.42 -7.37
N ALA A 107 -18.77 3.42 -8.24
CA ALA A 107 -18.17 3.19 -9.54
C ALA A 107 -16.75 2.62 -9.41
N LEU A 108 -15.95 3.19 -8.52
CA LEU A 108 -14.60 2.70 -8.23
C LEU A 108 -14.60 1.28 -7.64
N ILE A 109 -15.57 0.92 -6.80
CA ILE A 109 -15.71 -0.44 -6.29
C ILE A 109 -15.87 -1.43 -7.46
N ILE A 110 -16.82 -1.16 -8.36
CA ILE A 110 -17.06 -2.02 -9.53
C ILE A 110 -15.79 -2.08 -10.41
N LEU A 111 -15.19 -0.93 -10.71
CA LEU A 111 -13.96 -0.84 -11.51
C LEU A 111 -12.82 -1.62 -10.90
N ARG A 112 -12.60 -1.52 -9.58
CA ARG A 112 -11.56 -2.28 -8.88
C ARG A 112 -11.73 -3.78 -9.09
N TYR A 113 -12.95 -4.31 -8.96
CA TYR A 113 -13.21 -5.74 -9.18
C TYR A 113 -12.97 -6.15 -10.63
N ILE A 114 -13.41 -5.34 -11.59
CA ILE A 114 -13.16 -5.60 -13.01
C ILE A 114 -11.65 -5.56 -13.32
N CYS A 115 -10.95 -4.50 -12.93
CA CYS A 115 -9.51 -4.36 -13.15
C CYS A 115 -8.73 -5.50 -12.51
N LYS A 116 -9.05 -5.88 -11.26
CA LYS A 116 -8.42 -7.03 -10.59
C LYS A 116 -8.62 -8.32 -11.40
N PHE A 117 -9.83 -8.57 -11.89
CA PHE A 117 -10.15 -9.76 -12.68
C PHE A 117 -9.45 -9.77 -14.04
N LEU A 118 -9.43 -8.64 -14.75
CA LEU A 118 -8.78 -8.53 -16.05
C LEU A 118 -7.26 -8.64 -15.94
N THR A 119 -6.63 -7.99 -14.94
CA THR A 119 -5.19 -8.12 -14.66
C THR A 119 -4.77 -9.58 -14.38
N GLN A 120 -5.66 -10.40 -13.82
CA GLN A 120 -5.40 -11.82 -13.55
C GLN A 120 -5.48 -12.71 -14.80
N ARG A 121 -6.17 -12.27 -15.86
CA ARG A 121 -6.58 -13.15 -16.97
C ARG A 121 -6.08 -12.71 -18.34
N LEU A 122 -5.77 -11.43 -18.51
CA LEU A 122 -5.32 -10.85 -19.77
C LEU A 122 -3.85 -10.49 -19.70
N SER A 123 -3.17 -10.52 -20.85
CA SER A 123 -1.91 -9.80 -20.99
C SER A 123 -2.14 -8.29 -20.89
N GLU A 124 -1.13 -7.51 -20.51
CA GLU A 124 -1.29 -6.06 -20.38
C GLU A 124 -1.73 -5.39 -21.70
N ALA A 125 -1.23 -5.86 -22.84
CA ALA A 125 -1.64 -5.35 -24.15
C ALA A 125 -3.11 -5.65 -24.47
N GLU A 126 -3.64 -6.81 -24.08
CA GLU A 126 -5.06 -7.13 -24.20
C GLU A 126 -5.90 -6.33 -23.22
N PHE A 127 -5.41 -6.13 -21.99
CA PHE A 127 -6.10 -5.33 -20.99
C PHE A 127 -6.26 -3.88 -21.46
N VAL A 128 -5.20 -3.25 -22.01
CA VAL A 128 -5.27 -1.90 -22.59
C VAL A 128 -6.29 -1.82 -23.74
N LYS A 129 -6.36 -2.84 -24.62
CA LYS A 129 -7.33 -2.87 -25.73
C LYS A 129 -8.78 -2.82 -25.27
N VAL A 130 -9.10 -3.37 -24.10
CA VAL A 130 -10.47 -3.40 -23.57
C VAL A 130 -10.96 -1.98 -23.17
N PHE A 131 -10.06 -0.99 -23.04
CA PHE A 131 -10.41 0.42 -22.84
C PHE A 131 -10.78 1.18 -24.13
N ASP A 132 -10.56 0.60 -25.31
CA ASP A 132 -10.65 1.33 -26.58
C ASP A 132 -12.06 1.91 -26.84
N LYS A 133 -12.10 3.23 -27.06
CA LYS A 133 -13.31 4.00 -27.38
C LYS A 133 -13.98 3.54 -28.69
N LYS A 134 -13.21 2.97 -29.62
CA LYS A 134 -13.68 2.51 -30.95
C LYS A 134 -14.49 1.21 -30.94
N LEU A 135 -14.58 0.51 -29.80
CA LEU A 135 -15.38 -0.72 -29.70
C LEU A 135 -16.89 -0.48 -29.92
N LEU A 136 -17.38 0.75 -29.80
CA LEU A 136 -18.78 1.10 -30.05
C LEU A 136 -19.10 1.50 -31.50
N THR A 137 -18.10 1.84 -32.31
CA THR A 137 -18.29 2.41 -33.66
C THR A 137 -18.39 1.36 -34.77
N ASN A 138 -18.26 0.06 -34.47
CA ASN A 138 -18.39 -1.01 -35.47
C ASN A 138 -19.85 -1.34 -35.85
N SER A 139 -20.84 -0.65 -35.29
CA SER A 139 -22.24 -0.75 -35.69
C SER A 139 -22.66 0.47 -36.53
N LYS A 140 -22.30 0.40 -37.81
CA LYS A 140 -22.87 1.10 -38.98
C LYS A 140 -22.72 2.64 -39.06
N GLU A 141 -22.00 3.04 -40.10
CA GLU A 141 -22.23 4.19 -40.98
C GLU A 141 -22.51 5.55 -40.30
N ASP A 142 -21.48 6.38 -40.19
CA ASP A 142 -21.42 7.59 -41.01
C ASP A 142 -19.96 8.05 -41.13
N GLU A 143 -19.43 8.01 -42.35
CA GLU A 143 -18.31 8.86 -42.76
C GLU A 143 -18.79 10.31 -42.73
N SER A 144 -18.82 10.93 -41.55
CA SER A 144 -18.82 12.38 -41.44
C SER A 144 -17.40 12.83 -41.12
N ASP A 145 -16.70 13.25 -42.17
CA ASP A 145 -15.52 14.10 -42.08
C ASP A 145 -15.79 15.27 -41.13
N GLY A 146 -14.91 15.44 -40.14
CA GLY A 146 -14.75 16.70 -39.40
C GLY A 146 -15.22 16.68 -37.95
N GLU A 147 -14.38 16.14 -37.07
CA GLU A 147 -14.00 16.79 -35.80
C GLU A 147 -12.73 16.08 -35.32
N GLN A 148 -11.60 16.49 -35.91
CA GLN A 148 -10.28 16.17 -35.38
C GLN A 148 -10.02 17.14 -34.22
N ASP A 149 -10.71 16.91 -33.11
CA ASP A 149 -10.62 17.76 -31.92
C ASP A 149 -9.84 17.08 -30.80
N CYS A 150 -8.87 17.85 -30.30
CA CYS A 150 -7.82 17.58 -29.31
C CYS A 150 -6.61 16.77 -29.81
N GLU A 151 -5.45 17.44 -29.84
CA GLU A 151 -4.15 16.80 -29.71
C GLU A 151 -4.23 15.75 -28.59
N ASP A 152 -4.10 14.46 -28.89
CA ASP A 152 -4.30 13.40 -27.91
C ASP A 152 -3.32 13.57 -26.74
N VAL A 153 -3.80 14.15 -25.64
CA VAL A 153 -3.02 14.43 -24.42
C VAL A 153 -2.51 13.13 -23.80
N TYR A 154 -3.16 12.01 -24.05
CA TYR A 154 -2.82 10.69 -23.52
C TYR A 154 -2.55 9.70 -24.67
N GLU A 155 -1.72 8.69 -24.42
CA GLU A 155 -1.43 7.63 -25.39
C GLU A 155 -2.69 6.81 -25.72
N ASN A 156 -3.54 6.58 -24.72
CA ASN A 156 -4.83 5.92 -24.87
C ASN A 156 -5.73 6.17 -23.65
N THR A 157 -6.95 5.62 -23.68
CA THR A 157 -7.94 5.76 -22.62
C THR A 157 -7.56 5.03 -21.32
N ALA A 158 -6.66 4.05 -21.37
CA ALA A 158 -6.15 3.40 -20.16
C ALA A 158 -5.19 4.34 -19.39
N GLU A 159 -4.35 5.10 -20.10
CA GLU A 159 -3.52 6.15 -19.49
C GLU A 159 -4.39 7.28 -18.94
N GLU A 160 -5.40 7.75 -19.69
CA GLU A 160 -6.38 8.74 -19.24
C GLU A 160 -7.11 8.29 -17.95
N PHE A 161 -7.53 7.02 -17.88
CA PHE A 161 -8.14 6.43 -16.70
C PHE A 161 -7.19 6.39 -15.51
N LEU A 162 -5.92 6.00 -15.73
CA LEU A 162 -4.93 5.94 -14.65
C LEU A 162 -4.59 7.34 -14.14
N ASP A 163 -4.50 8.33 -15.02
CA ASP A 163 -4.29 9.72 -14.62
C ASP A 163 -5.48 10.27 -13.82
N ALA A 164 -6.72 9.93 -14.20
CA ALA A 164 -7.91 10.29 -13.42
C ALA A 164 -7.90 9.70 -11.99
N LEU A 165 -7.37 8.47 -11.82
CA LEU A 165 -7.18 7.89 -10.48
C LEU A 165 -6.09 8.64 -9.70
N VAL A 166 -4.99 9.01 -10.34
CA VAL A 166 -3.92 9.84 -9.73
C VAL A 166 -4.46 11.22 -9.35
N ASP A 167 -5.28 11.83 -10.20
CA ASP A 167 -5.99 13.08 -9.96
C ASP A 167 -6.83 13.02 -8.69
N ILE A 168 -7.63 11.96 -8.53
CA ILE A 168 -8.42 11.75 -7.32
C ILE A 168 -7.51 11.67 -6.09
N ILE A 169 -6.41 10.92 -6.15
CA ILE A 169 -5.51 10.74 -5.01
C ILE A 169 -4.81 12.06 -4.62
N VAL A 170 -4.50 12.91 -5.60
CA VAL A 170 -3.71 14.13 -5.41
C VAL A 170 -4.58 15.37 -5.13
N GLU A 171 -5.68 15.56 -5.87
CA GLU A 171 -6.43 16.81 -5.93
C GLU A 171 -7.74 16.82 -5.13
N LEU A 172 -8.33 15.65 -4.87
CA LEU A 172 -9.53 15.56 -4.04
C LEU A 172 -9.12 15.72 -2.56
N PRO A 173 -9.68 16.68 -1.81
CA PRO A 173 -9.42 16.78 -0.39
C PRO A 173 -9.98 15.55 0.33
N VAL A 174 -9.18 14.98 1.23
CA VAL A 174 -9.60 13.84 2.06
C VAL A 174 -10.50 14.35 3.20
N SER A 175 -11.73 13.89 3.24
CA SER A 175 -12.75 14.12 4.27
C SER A 175 -13.48 12.81 4.56
N ASP A 176 -14.33 12.76 5.59
CA ASP A 176 -15.09 11.55 5.91
C ASP A 176 -16.02 11.11 4.75
N THR A 177 -16.44 12.05 3.89
CA THR A 177 -17.29 11.79 2.72
C THR A 177 -16.50 11.33 1.49
N THR A 178 -15.24 11.76 1.34
CA THR A 178 -14.40 11.41 0.19
C THR A 178 -13.42 10.27 0.46
N GLU A 179 -13.15 9.92 1.72
CA GLU A 179 -12.27 8.82 2.11
C GLU A 179 -12.61 7.47 1.40
N PRO A 180 -13.89 7.07 1.24
CA PRO A 180 -14.23 5.89 0.43
C PRO A 180 -13.72 5.97 -1.01
N ILE A 181 -13.79 7.15 -1.63
CA ILE A 181 -13.32 7.39 -3.00
C ILE A 181 -11.80 7.23 -3.06
N HIS A 182 -11.06 7.81 -2.10
CA HIS A 182 -9.61 7.67 -2.04
C HIS A 182 -9.16 6.22 -1.84
N ILE A 183 -9.82 5.49 -0.93
CA ILE A 183 -9.50 4.08 -0.65
C ILE A 183 -9.69 3.24 -1.90
N GLU A 184 -10.82 3.41 -2.59
CA GLU A 184 -11.11 2.62 -3.79
C GLU A 184 -10.25 3.04 -4.98
N ALA A 185 -9.87 4.32 -5.09
CA ALA A 185 -8.88 4.77 -6.08
C ALA A 185 -7.51 4.12 -5.86
N VAL A 186 -6.99 4.14 -4.63
CA VAL A 186 -5.70 3.51 -4.28
C VAL A 186 -5.75 2.00 -4.56
N LYS A 187 -6.83 1.32 -4.14
CA LYS A 187 -7.00 -0.12 -4.40
C LYS A 187 -7.11 -0.42 -5.89
N CYS A 188 -7.77 0.43 -6.67
CA CYS A 188 -7.90 0.26 -8.11
C CYS A 188 -6.53 0.39 -8.81
N VAL A 189 -5.73 1.40 -8.45
CA VAL A 189 -4.35 1.52 -8.94
C VAL A 189 -3.54 0.29 -8.57
N MET A 190 -3.59 -0.16 -7.30
CA MET A 190 -2.89 -1.38 -6.87
C MET A 190 -3.33 -2.62 -7.65
N ALA A 191 -4.63 -2.76 -7.95
CA ALA A 191 -5.15 -3.88 -8.74
C ALA A 191 -4.58 -3.88 -10.16
N ILE A 192 -4.53 -2.72 -10.83
CA ILE A 192 -3.97 -2.58 -12.18
C ILE A 192 -2.48 -2.94 -12.19
N LEU A 193 -1.72 -2.50 -11.18
CA LEU A 193 -0.28 -2.75 -11.06
C LEU A 193 0.09 -4.16 -10.56
N SER A 194 -0.90 -5.03 -10.35
CA SER A 194 -0.67 -6.37 -9.78
C SER A 194 -0.35 -7.46 -10.82
N SER A 195 -0.17 -7.10 -12.11
CA SER A 195 0.15 -8.04 -13.20
C SER A 195 1.38 -8.91 -12.89
N GLN A 196 2.39 -8.33 -12.21
CA GLN A 196 3.60 -9.02 -11.77
C GLN A 196 3.36 -10.22 -10.83
N LEU A 197 2.19 -10.34 -10.21
CA LEU A 197 1.83 -11.49 -9.37
C LEU A 197 1.38 -12.71 -10.17
N TYR A 198 1.03 -12.53 -11.45
CA TYR A 198 0.42 -13.57 -12.29
C TYR A 198 1.29 -13.97 -13.49
N HIS A 199 2.44 -13.31 -13.67
CA HIS A 199 3.37 -13.58 -14.75
C HIS A 199 4.74 -13.99 -14.20
N ASP A 200 5.32 -15.07 -14.75
CA ASP A 200 6.58 -15.67 -14.27
C ASP A 200 7.83 -14.78 -14.47
N SER A 201 7.71 -13.66 -15.18
CA SER A 201 8.84 -12.80 -15.54
C SER A 201 8.78 -11.42 -14.86
N VAL A 202 9.39 -11.33 -13.68
CA VAL A 202 9.51 -10.11 -12.85
C VAL A 202 10.28 -8.97 -13.56
N LEU A 203 10.98 -9.28 -14.65
CA LEU A 203 11.82 -8.34 -15.41
C LEU A 203 11.13 -7.76 -16.66
N THR A 204 9.85 -8.06 -16.89
CA THR A 204 9.14 -7.52 -18.06
C THR A 204 8.72 -6.08 -17.82
N SER A 205 8.89 -5.25 -18.86
CA SER A 205 8.35 -3.88 -18.87
C SER A 205 6.84 -3.93 -18.68
N SER A 206 6.32 -3.21 -17.69
CA SER A 206 4.87 -3.07 -17.49
C SER A 206 4.38 -1.76 -18.11
N ILE A 207 3.34 -1.87 -18.95
CA ILE A 207 2.69 -0.76 -19.64
C ILE A 207 2.11 0.23 -18.62
N PHE A 208 1.42 -0.26 -17.59
CA PHE A 208 0.79 0.59 -16.57
C PHE A 208 1.81 1.27 -15.65
N PHE A 209 2.90 0.59 -15.29
CA PHE A 209 4.04 1.27 -14.65
C PHE A 209 4.68 2.28 -15.61
N GLY A 210 4.74 1.99 -16.91
CA GLY A 210 5.18 2.90 -17.97
C GLY A 210 4.41 4.23 -17.94
N TYR A 211 3.08 4.20 -17.86
CA TYR A 211 2.24 5.40 -17.72
C TYR A 211 2.59 6.23 -16.46
N LEU A 212 2.82 5.56 -15.32
CA LEU A 212 3.13 6.22 -14.05
C LEU A 212 4.55 6.77 -13.95
N MET A 213 5.52 6.12 -14.61
CA MET A 213 6.95 6.44 -14.50
C MET A 213 7.44 7.34 -15.63
N HIS A 214 6.89 7.17 -16.84
CA HIS A 214 7.38 7.80 -18.07
C HIS A 214 6.28 8.49 -18.89
N GLY A 215 5.02 8.12 -18.68
CA GLY A 215 3.86 8.72 -19.34
C GLY A 215 3.40 10.03 -18.68
N LYS A 216 2.15 10.40 -18.89
CA LYS A 216 1.57 11.66 -18.43
C LYS A 216 1.58 11.80 -16.91
N CYS A 217 1.28 10.73 -16.20
CA CYS A 217 1.27 10.69 -14.74
C CYS A 217 2.66 10.93 -14.12
N SER A 218 3.76 10.73 -14.87
CA SER A 218 5.13 10.97 -14.37
C SER A 218 5.36 12.42 -13.93
N SER A 219 4.69 13.37 -14.59
CA SER A 219 4.74 14.80 -14.26
C SER A 219 4.20 15.12 -12.87
N ARG A 220 3.39 14.21 -12.31
CA ARG A 220 2.73 14.32 -10.99
C ARG A 220 3.28 13.35 -9.97
N SER A 221 4.36 12.64 -10.29
CA SER A 221 5.04 11.69 -9.38
C SER A 221 5.34 12.30 -8.01
N MET A 222 5.75 13.57 -7.98
CA MET A 222 6.03 14.31 -6.74
C MET A 222 4.77 14.58 -5.91
N GLU A 223 3.69 15.02 -6.56
CA GLU A 223 2.42 15.31 -5.91
C GLU A 223 1.79 14.03 -5.37
N LEU A 224 1.84 12.94 -6.16
CA LEU A 224 1.39 11.62 -5.76
C LEU A 224 2.21 11.07 -4.58
N THR A 225 3.55 11.16 -4.64
CA THR A 225 4.42 10.75 -3.52
C THR A 225 4.07 11.51 -2.24
N LYS A 226 3.88 12.83 -2.34
CA LYS A 226 3.49 13.67 -1.20
C LYS A 226 2.11 13.30 -0.67
N ALA A 227 1.12 13.09 -1.54
CA ALA A 227 -0.24 12.72 -1.15
C ALA A 227 -0.26 11.38 -0.41
N LEU A 228 0.44 10.36 -0.93
CA LEU A 228 0.53 9.04 -0.32
C LEU A 228 1.23 9.08 1.05
N LEU A 229 2.34 9.82 1.17
CA LEU A 229 2.99 10.03 2.47
C LEU A 229 2.08 10.79 3.45
N THR A 230 1.38 11.82 2.99
CA THR A 230 0.46 12.60 3.84
C THR A 230 -0.67 11.73 4.36
N ASN A 231 -1.25 10.86 3.52
CA ASN A 231 -2.25 9.88 3.93
C ASN A 231 -1.69 8.90 4.96
N TYR A 232 -0.47 8.41 4.77
CA TYR A 232 0.19 7.54 5.75
C TYR A 232 0.40 8.22 7.12
N LEU A 233 0.66 9.52 7.14
CA LEU A 233 0.78 10.27 8.40
C LEU A 233 -0.57 10.52 9.08
N GLN A 234 -1.62 10.79 8.31
CA GLN A 234 -2.86 11.38 8.84
C GLN A 234 -4.07 10.42 8.86
N ARG A 235 -4.15 9.43 7.97
CA ARG A 235 -5.37 8.65 7.69
C ARG A 235 -5.22 7.20 8.12
N ASN A 236 -5.13 7.01 9.42
CA ASN A 236 -4.78 5.73 10.04
C ASN A 236 -5.95 5.02 10.71
N THR A 237 -7.13 5.63 10.69
CA THR A 237 -8.38 4.98 11.08
C THR A 237 -8.71 3.87 10.10
N PRO A 238 -8.87 2.61 10.56
CA PRO A 238 -9.27 1.54 9.67
C PRO A 238 -10.64 1.82 9.06
N TYR A 239 -10.78 1.57 7.76
CA TYR A 239 -12.04 1.82 7.08
C TYR A 239 -13.01 0.66 7.36
N VAL A 240 -13.79 0.80 8.43
CA VAL A 240 -14.90 -0.09 8.72
C VAL A 240 -16.15 0.54 8.14
N THR A 241 -16.82 -0.16 7.23
CA THR A 241 -18.18 0.18 6.80
C THR A 241 -19.06 0.17 8.04
N LYS A 242 -19.31 1.34 8.65
CA LYS A 242 -19.96 1.48 9.96
C LYS A 242 -21.22 0.60 10.02
N ARG A 243 -21.20 -0.43 10.86
CA ARG A 243 -22.44 -0.96 11.43
C ARG A 243 -22.98 0.14 12.34
N GLU A 244 -24.19 0.61 12.07
CA GLU A 244 -25.01 1.12 13.17
C GLU A 244 -25.39 -0.09 14.04
N LYS A 245 -24.69 -0.28 15.17
CA LYS A 245 -25.26 -0.76 16.43
C LYS A 245 -24.26 -0.72 17.60
N GLU A 246 -24.71 0.02 18.62
CA GLU A 246 -24.45 0.03 20.08
C GLU A 246 -23.04 -0.03 20.69
N PRO A 247 -22.82 0.66 21.83
CA PRO A 247 -21.50 1.08 22.27
C PRO A 247 -20.87 0.04 23.18
N GLU A 248 -19.91 -0.73 22.70
CA GLU A 248 -19.03 -1.49 23.59
C GLU A 248 -17.54 -1.43 23.20
N SER A 249 -16.77 -1.02 24.21
CA SER A 249 -15.34 -1.24 24.50
C SER A 249 -14.29 -0.79 23.48
N ILE A 250 -13.78 0.42 23.75
CA ILE A 250 -12.61 1.09 23.14
C ILE A 250 -11.29 0.28 23.31
N VAL A 251 -11.29 -0.80 24.11
CA VAL A 251 -10.06 -1.52 24.49
C VAL A 251 -9.75 -2.72 23.56
N LEU A 252 -10.70 -3.19 22.76
CA LEU A 252 -10.50 -4.33 21.84
C LEU A 252 -10.05 -3.92 20.42
N GLY A 253 -10.15 -2.65 20.05
CA GLY A 253 -9.86 -2.15 18.69
C GLY A 253 -8.37 -1.94 18.35
N LEU A 254 -7.46 -2.04 19.33
CA LEU A 254 -6.03 -1.74 19.12
C LEU A 254 -5.14 -2.98 18.96
N ALA A 255 -5.64 -4.18 19.32
CA ALA A 255 -4.83 -5.40 19.32
C ALA A 255 -5.04 -6.31 18.10
N ALA A 256 -6.08 -6.10 17.29
CA ALA A 256 -6.42 -6.99 16.17
C ALA A 256 -5.75 -6.65 14.82
N SER A 257 -5.10 -5.48 14.69
CA SER A 257 -4.54 -5.01 13.41
C SER A 257 -3.18 -5.61 13.04
N VAL A 258 -2.53 -6.34 13.95
CA VAL A 258 -1.08 -6.58 13.88
C VAL A 258 -0.68 -7.99 13.44
N TRP A 259 -1.55 -9.01 13.55
CA TRP A 259 -1.08 -10.41 13.40
C TRP A 259 -1.51 -11.15 12.11
N SER A 260 -2.50 -10.68 11.35
CA SER A 260 -3.09 -11.46 10.23
C SER A 260 -2.62 -11.05 8.80
N VAL A 261 -2.08 -9.85 8.58
CA VAL A 261 -1.53 -9.43 7.25
C VAL A 261 -0.38 -10.36 6.81
N MET A 262 0.36 -10.91 7.79
CA MET A 262 1.50 -11.80 7.58
C MET A 262 1.12 -13.15 6.93
N GLN A 263 -0.09 -13.66 7.18
CA GLN A 263 -0.52 -14.97 6.68
C GLN A 263 -1.17 -14.90 5.28
N ILE A 264 -1.68 -13.73 4.90
CA ILE A 264 -2.42 -13.50 3.64
C ILE A 264 -1.48 -13.35 2.43
N ALA A 265 -0.27 -12.84 2.61
CA ALA A 265 0.69 -12.64 1.51
C ALA A 265 1.35 -13.94 1.01
N ALA A 266 1.24 -15.05 1.73
CA ALA A 266 2.04 -16.26 1.52
C ALA A 266 1.29 -17.51 1.01
N GLY A 267 -0.03 -17.45 0.83
CA GLY A 267 -0.81 -18.47 0.11
C GLY A 267 -0.63 -19.94 0.55
N TYR A 268 -0.85 -20.27 1.83
CA TYR A 268 -0.96 -21.67 2.29
C TYR A 268 -2.33 -22.01 2.86
N ASP A 269 -2.82 -23.17 2.44
CA ASP A 269 -4.08 -23.83 2.80
C ASP A 269 -3.92 -24.70 4.07
N GLU A 270 -5.06 -25.00 4.69
CA GLU A 270 -5.29 -25.52 6.03
C GLU A 270 -4.54 -26.80 6.46
N ALA A 271 -4.29 -26.91 7.78
CA ALA A 271 -4.44 -28.19 8.48
C ALA A 271 -4.80 -27.97 9.97
N ASN A 272 -6.10 -28.15 10.28
CA ASN A 272 -6.69 -28.55 11.55
C ASN A 272 -6.38 -27.75 12.83
N GLY A 273 -7.33 -26.88 13.20
CA GLY A 273 -7.52 -26.45 14.59
C GLY A 273 -8.22 -25.09 14.70
N TYR A 274 -9.42 -25.10 15.30
CA TYR A 274 -10.21 -23.98 15.80
C TYR A 274 -9.44 -22.65 15.97
N ASP A 275 -9.68 -21.65 15.12
CA ASP A 275 -9.38 -20.25 15.44
C ASP A 275 -10.31 -19.33 14.65
N GLU A 276 -11.24 -18.65 15.34
CA GLU A 276 -12.03 -17.55 14.76
C GLU A 276 -11.11 -16.40 14.29
N ASP A 277 -9.96 -16.20 14.96
CA ASP A 277 -8.96 -15.16 14.65
C ASP A 277 -8.21 -15.40 13.32
N ALA A 278 -8.10 -16.64 12.85
CA ALA A 278 -7.46 -16.96 11.56
C ALA A 278 -8.29 -16.51 10.34
N ASN A 279 -9.58 -16.22 10.55
CA ASN A 279 -10.49 -15.75 9.50
C ASN A 279 -10.55 -14.22 9.41
N LEU A 280 -9.89 -13.48 10.32
CA LEU A 280 -9.96 -12.02 10.31
C LEU A 280 -8.90 -11.40 9.39
N ILE A 281 -9.31 -10.63 8.37
CA ILE A 281 -8.44 -9.77 7.57
C ILE A 281 -8.23 -8.46 8.34
N PRO A 282 -6.99 -7.98 8.54
CA PRO A 282 -6.78 -6.73 9.25
C PRO A 282 -7.37 -5.56 8.48
N PRO A 283 -8.12 -4.68 9.14
CA PRO A 283 -8.78 -3.60 8.46
C PRO A 283 -7.72 -2.61 7.96
N ALA A 284 -7.72 -2.35 6.64
CA ALA A 284 -6.76 -1.47 6.01
C ALA A 284 -7.25 -0.01 6.08
N SER A 285 -6.40 0.88 6.60
CA SER A 285 -6.66 2.32 6.53
C SER A 285 -6.21 2.89 5.18
N LEU A 286 -6.68 4.08 4.83
CA LEU A 286 -6.16 4.80 3.66
C LEU A 286 -4.63 4.99 3.76
N GLY A 287 -4.11 5.26 4.96
CA GLY A 287 -2.68 5.40 5.22
C GLY A 287 -1.88 4.12 4.97
N SER A 288 -2.36 2.95 5.40
CA SER A 288 -1.69 1.67 5.15
C SER A 288 -1.71 1.29 3.66
N LEU A 289 -2.82 1.56 2.97
CA LEU A 289 -2.91 1.37 1.51
C LEU A 289 -1.99 2.33 0.76
N SER A 290 -1.88 3.57 1.23
CA SER A 290 -1.05 4.60 0.59
C SER A 290 0.43 4.26 0.68
N VAL A 291 0.92 3.78 1.83
CA VAL A 291 2.33 3.35 1.95
C VAL A 291 2.61 2.11 1.10
N LEU A 292 1.66 1.17 0.99
CA LEU A 292 1.81 0.01 0.11
C LEU A 292 1.91 0.40 -1.36
N LEU A 293 1.02 1.29 -1.83
CA LEU A 293 1.08 1.79 -3.20
C LEU A 293 2.39 2.54 -3.45
N LEU A 294 2.80 3.42 -2.54
CA LEU A 294 4.05 4.17 -2.67
C LEU A 294 5.27 3.24 -2.78
N LEU A 295 5.34 2.19 -1.97
CA LEU A 295 6.42 1.22 -2.03
C LEU A 295 6.39 0.40 -3.31
N ASN A 296 5.20 -0.01 -3.78
CA ASN A 296 5.06 -0.70 -5.06
C ASN A 296 5.61 0.17 -6.21
N LEU A 297 5.33 1.47 -6.19
CA LEU A 297 5.89 2.41 -7.16
C LEU A 297 7.41 2.57 -7.00
N ALA A 298 7.90 2.91 -5.81
CA ALA A 298 9.32 3.23 -5.59
C ALA A 298 10.27 2.03 -5.72
N CYS A 299 9.78 0.81 -5.46
CA CYS A 299 10.57 -0.42 -5.55
C CYS A 299 10.48 -1.10 -6.93
N HIS A 300 9.59 -0.65 -7.81
CA HIS A 300 9.51 -1.20 -9.17
C HIS A 300 10.80 -0.94 -9.93
N GLN A 301 11.32 -1.98 -10.58
CA GLN A 301 12.53 -1.92 -11.40
C GLN A 301 12.14 -1.58 -12.85
N ASN A 302 12.74 -0.53 -13.40
CA ASN A 302 12.55 -0.20 -14.81
C ASN A 302 13.31 -1.20 -15.69
N ALA A 303 12.66 -1.72 -16.74
CA ALA A 303 13.32 -2.58 -17.73
C ALA A 303 14.45 -1.84 -18.46
N ASP A 304 14.29 -0.53 -18.67
CA ASP A 304 15.34 0.35 -19.17
C ASP A 304 16.23 0.84 -18.01
N ASN A 305 17.33 0.12 -17.74
CA ASN A 305 18.31 0.44 -16.70
C ASN A 305 18.89 1.88 -16.75
N ASN A 306 18.68 2.59 -17.86
CA ASN A 306 19.16 3.97 -18.04
C ASN A 306 18.19 5.04 -17.48
N LYS A 307 16.95 4.69 -17.13
CA LYS A 307 15.99 5.64 -16.55
C LYS A 307 15.74 5.30 -15.09
N ALA A 308 16.04 6.25 -14.21
CA ALA A 308 15.78 6.12 -12.79
C ALA A 308 14.27 6.15 -12.49
N ASN A 309 13.89 5.49 -11.39
CA ASN A 309 12.51 5.46 -10.91
C ASN A 309 12.16 6.82 -10.26
N VAL A 310 11.23 7.56 -10.87
CA VAL A 310 10.86 8.92 -10.45
C VAL A 310 10.33 9.00 -9.01
N TYR A 311 9.61 7.98 -8.52
CA TYR A 311 9.11 7.95 -7.15
C TYR A 311 10.24 7.70 -6.15
N LYS A 312 11.18 6.82 -6.50
CA LYS A 312 12.40 6.60 -5.71
C LYS A 312 13.27 7.85 -5.62
N GLU A 313 13.44 8.57 -6.73
CA GLU A 313 14.14 9.87 -6.74
C GLU A 313 13.42 10.89 -5.86
N THR A 314 12.09 10.98 -5.97
CA THR A 314 11.30 11.91 -5.17
C THR A 314 11.42 11.60 -3.67
N LEU A 315 11.43 10.32 -3.28
CA LEU A 315 11.70 9.91 -1.89
C LEU A 315 13.12 10.26 -1.42
N SER A 316 14.12 10.21 -2.30
CA SER A 316 15.49 10.56 -1.95
C SER A 316 15.70 12.07 -1.73
N ALA A 317 14.84 12.91 -2.32
CA ALA A 317 15.07 14.35 -2.45
C ALA A 317 14.17 15.26 -1.59
N PHE A 318 13.03 14.78 -1.07
CA PHE A 318 12.13 15.64 -0.29
C PHE A 318 12.80 16.18 0.98
N GLN A 319 12.35 17.37 1.41
CA GLN A 319 12.96 18.13 2.50
C GLN A 319 12.05 18.24 3.72
N ASN A 320 12.64 18.61 4.86
CA ASN A 320 11.90 18.88 6.08
C ASN A 320 11.06 20.16 5.94
N ALA A 321 9.76 20.07 6.24
CA ALA A 321 8.86 21.22 6.21
C ALA A 321 9.16 22.26 7.30
N ARG A 322 9.84 21.85 8.38
CA ARG A 322 10.19 22.73 9.50
C ARG A 322 11.54 23.43 9.34
N GLU A 323 12.32 23.09 8.31
CA GLU A 323 13.59 23.76 8.03
C GLU A 323 13.36 25.04 7.22
N VAL A 324 13.81 26.17 7.76
CA VAL A 324 13.82 27.44 7.04
C VAL A 324 15.03 27.44 6.11
N SER A 325 14.83 27.06 4.84
CA SER A 325 15.89 27.11 3.83
C SER A 325 16.30 28.57 3.58
N SER A 326 17.53 28.95 3.95
CA SER A 326 18.08 30.30 3.72
C SER A 326 18.65 30.51 2.31
N VAL A 327 18.58 29.49 1.43
CA VAL A 327 19.18 29.53 0.09
C VAL A 327 18.16 29.11 -0.97
N ASN A 328 17.61 30.10 -1.68
CA ASN A 328 16.71 29.91 -2.83
C ASN A 328 17.49 29.61 -4.11
N SER A 329 18.20 28.47 -4.17
CA SER A 329 19.03 28.13 -5.34
C SER A 329 18.80 26.71 -5.86
N SER A 330 17.55 26.28 -5.97
CA SER A 330 17.22 25.06 -6.74
C SER A 330 16.08 25.35 -7.71
N THR A 331 16.37 25.25 -9.01
CA THR A 331 15.39 25.23 -10.10
C THR A 331 14.51 23.97 -10.10
N THR A 332 14.89 22.95 -9.32
CA THR A 332 14.14 21.70 -9.15
C THR A 332 13.01 21.90 -8.14
N ARG A 333 11.77 21.62 -8.56
CA ARG A 333 10.62 21.54 -7.64
C ARG A 333 10.91 20.39 -6.66
N ILE A 334 10.83 20.65 -5.36
CA ILE A 334 11.01 19.64 -4.30
C ILE A 334 9.88 19.86 -3.30
N PHE A 335 9.18 18.79 -2.92
CA PHE A 335 8.15 18.89 -1.89
C PHE A 335 8.74 18.81 -0.49
N ARG A 336 7.99 19.33 0.48
CA ARG A 336 8.35 19.31 1.90
C ARG A 336 7.37 18.50 2.73
N LEU A 337 7.88 17.78 3.72
CA LEU A 337 7.12 16.99 4.68
C LEU A 337 7.69 17.17 6.09
N ASP A 338 6.84 17.10 7.11
CA ASP A 338 7.29 17.19 8.51
C ASP A 338 8.05 15.92 8.92
N TYR A 339 9.37 16.04 9.09
CA TYR A 339 10.21 14.90 9.48
C TYR A 339 9.86 14.37 10.88
N SER A 340 9.40 15.22 11.79
CA SER A 340 8.99 14.79 13.13
C SER A 340 7.78 13.86 13.05
N ALA A 341 6.74 14.30 12.34
CA ALA A 341 5.53 13.50 12.16
C ALA A 341 5.84 12.17 11.44
N LEU A 342 6.71 12.19 10.44
CA LEU A 342 7.16 10.98 9.74
C LEU A 342 7.95 10.03 10.66
N TYR A 343 8.87 10.56 11.46
CA TYR A 343 9.65 9.77 12.41
C TYR A 343 8.75 9.13 13.47
N ASP A 344 7.86 9.90 14.09
CA ASP A 344 6.94 9.41 15.11
C ASP A 344 6.01 8.32 14.54
N ARG A 345 5.53 8.53 13.30
CA ARG A 345 4.69 7.54 12.61
C ARG A 345 5.46 6.25 12.33
N LEU A 346 6.68 6.33 11.81
CA LEU A 346 7.52 5.17 11.56
C LEU A 346 7.82 4.42 12.86
N CYS A 347 8.20 5.10 13.95
CA CYS A 347 8.41 4.46 15.25
C CYS A 347 7.19 3.66 15.71
N ALA A 348 5.97 4.16 15.44
CA ALA A 348 4.73 3.51 15.81
C ALA A 348 4.33 2.32 14.92
N THR A 349 4.95 2.12 13.75
CA THR A 349 4.50 1.12 12.77
C THR A 349 5.61 0.28 12.12
N VAL A 350 6.89 0.45 12.50
CA VAL A 350 8.02 -0.32 11.95
C VAL A 350 7.98 -1.81 12.30
N ASP A 351 7.13 -2.20 13.26
CA ASP A 351 6.72 -3.58 13.49
C ASP A 351 5.92 -4.18 12.32
N GLN A 352 5.50 -3.38 11.36
CA GLN A 352 4.90 -3.81 10.10
C GLN A 352 5.93 -3.80 8.97
N GLN A 353 5.82 -4.76 8.04
CA GLN A 353 6.77 -4.90 6.93
C GLN A 353 6.81 -3.68 5.98
N PRO A 354 5.69 -3.08 5.52
CA PRO A 354 5.75 -1.94 4.61
C PRO A 354 6.42 -0.71 5.26
N PRO A 355 6.04 -0.26 6.48
CA PRO A 355 6.75 0.82 7.16
C PRO A 355 8.23 0.53 7.43
N MET A 356 8.62 -0.71 7.75
CA MET A 356 10.03 -1.08 7.88
C MET A 356 10.79 -0.91 6.56
N LEU A 357 10.20 -1.32 5.43
CA LEU A 357 10.77 -1.11 4.10
C LEU A 357 10.88 0.38 3.76
N LEU A 358 9.86 1.18 4.09
CA LEU A 358 9.90 2.63 3.93
C LEU A 358 11.02 3.25 4.76
N LEU A 359 11.16 2.86 6.03
CA LEU A 359 12.26 3.31 6.90
C LEU A 359 13.62 2.99 6.27
N TYR A 360 13.82 1.74 5.83
CA TYR A 360 15.05 1.33 5.15
C TYR A 360 15.34 2.21 3.93
N LEU A 361 14.36 2.40 3.04
CA LEU A 361 14.53 3.21 1.83
C LEU A 361 14.93 4.63 2.19
N LEU A 362 14.24 5.26 3.15
CA LEU A 362 14.50 6.63 3.55
C LEU A 362 15.87 6.79 4.22
N LEU A 363 16.25 5.89 5.12
CA LEU A 363 17.57 5.90 5.73
C LEU A 363 18.67 5.70 4.68
N HIS A 364 18.45 4.88 3.67
CA HIS A 364 19.43 4.63 2.63
C HIS A 364 19.55 5.81 1.65
N THR A 365 18.43 6.35 1.15
CA THR A 365 18.44 7.29 0.00
C THR A 365 18.24 8.75 0.39
N ASN A 366 17.53 9.07 1.48
CA ASN A 366 17.27 10.45 1.88
C ASN A 366 18.23 10.87 3.01
N CYS A 367 19.32 11.54 2.65
CA CYS A 367 20.34 11.96 3.61
C CYS A 367 19.80 12.96 4.66
N GLY A 368 18.87 13.83 4.28
CA GLY A 368 18.25 14.78 5.20
C GLY A 368 17.46 14.06 6.30
N PHE A 369 16.62 13.10 5.90
CA PHE A 369 15.85 12.31 6.87
C PHE A 369 16.75 11.41 7.72
N ARG A 370 17.76 10.76 7.12
CA ARG A 370 18.74 9.98 7.89
C ARG A 370 19.44 10.82 8.97
N ASN A 371 19.94 12.00 8.62
CA ASN A 371 20.60 12.90 9.57
C ASN A 371 19.62 13.38 10.66
N TYR A 372 18.37 13.64 10.29
CA TYR A 372 17.32 13.96 11.25
C TYR A 372 17.12 12.84 12.28
N VAL A 373 17.00 11.58 11.82
CA VAL A 373 16.85 10.40 12.69
C VAL A 373 18.05 10.28 13.64
N LEU A 374 19.28 10.35 13.13
CA LEU A 374 20.50 10.21 13.92
C LEU A 374 20.69 11.34 14.96
N SER A 375 20.09 12.51 14.73
CA SER A 375 20.12 13.64 15.68
C SER A 375 19.14 13.51 16.86
N ARG A 376 18.25 12.50 16.85
CA ARG A 376 17.24 12.33 17.90
C ARG A 376 17.87 11.80 19.19
N ILE A 377 17.39 12.31 20.33
CA ILE A 377 17.77 11.80 21.65
C ILE A 377 16.97 10.57 22.08
N ASN A 378 15.76 10.43 21.54
CA ASN A 378 14.76 9.43 21.94
C ASN A 378 14.75 8.23 20.98
N LEU A 379 15.94 7.77 20.57
CA LEU A 379 16.16 6.71 19.58
C LEU A 379 15.59 5.36 20.00
N GLU A 380 15.39 5.13 21.29
CA GLU A 380 14.75 3.92 21.83
C GLU A 380 13.34 3.70 21.27
N ASN A 381 12.62 4.77 20.91
CA ASN A 381 11.29 4.66 20.29
C ASN A 381 11.34 4.01 18.91
N LEU A 382 12.46 4.11 18.20
CA LEU A 382 12.70 3.46 16.92
C LEU A 382 13.38 2.10 17.10
N VAL A 383 14.46 2.08 17.87
CA VAL A 383 15.35 0.91 17.97
C VAL A 383 14.65 -0.25 18.68
N ILE A 384 13.86 -0.01 19.73
CA ILE A 384 13.19 -1.10 20.46
C ILE A 384 12.20 -1.86 19.56
N PRO A 385 11.28 -1.21 18.83
CA PRO A 385 10.43 -1.91 17.86
C PRO A 385 11.21 -2.70 16.81
N VAL A 386 12.30 -2.13 16.26
CA VAL A 386 13.16 -2.83 15.28
C VAL A 386 13.83 -4.07 15.90
N LEU A 387 14.31 -3.96 17.14
CA LEU A 387 14.89 -5.09 17.88
C LEU A 387 13.87 -6.18 18.20
N ARG A 388 12.60 -5.82 18.46
CA ARG A 388 11.52 -6.80 18.65
C ARG A 388 11.29 -7.62 17.40
N VAL A 389 11.27 -6.98 16.22
CA VAL A 389 11.15 -7.70 14.94
C VAL A 389 12.31 -8.70 14.76
N LEU A 390 13.55 -8.29 15.06
CA LEU A 390 14.71 -9.19 15.01
C LEU A 390 14.60 -10.32 16.02
N HIS A 391 14.18 -10.03 17.24
CA HIS A 391 14.08 -10.99 18.33
C HIS A 391 13.00 -12.04 18.05
N ASP A 392 11.79 -11.60 17.72
CA ASP A 392 10.61 -12.44 17.55
C ASP A 392 10.64 -13.19 16.21
N GLY A 393 11.22 -12.56 15.18
CA GLY A 393 11.47 -13.18 13.88
C GLY A 393 12.57 -14.26 13.91
N THR A 394 13.37 -14.32 14.97
CA THR A 394 14.35 -15.40 15.15
C THR A 394 13.70 -16.58 15.89
N PRO A 395 13.56 -17.76 15.27
CA PRO A 395 12.66 -18.80 15.75
C PRO A 395 13.11 -19.35 17.10
N SER A 396 12.34 -19.05 18.14
CA SER A 396 12.46 -19.69 19.46
C SER A 396 11.49 -20.85 19.64
N GLY A 397 10.56 -21.05 18.69
CA GLY A 397 9.58 -22.15 18.73
C GLY A 397 8.53 -22.18 17.61
N SER A 398 8.51 -21.23 16.67
CA SER A 398 7.52 -21.19 15.57
C SER A 398 8.09 -21.76 14.26
N LEU A 399 7.33 -22.66 13.63
CA LEU A 399 7.70 -23.51 12.49
C LEU A 399 7.58 -22.81 11.11
N ASN A 400 7.66 -21.48 11.02
CA ASN A 400 7.42 -20.73 9.78
C ASN A 400 8.60 -19.80 9.43
N LEU A 401 9.63 -20.37 8.80
CA LEU A 401 10.90 -19.69 8.52
C LEU A 401 10.88 -18.77 7.29
N SER A 402 9.99 -18.96 6.32
CA SER A 402 10.08 -18.29 5.02
C SER A 402 9.49 -16.87 5.00
N SER A 403 8.32 -16.66 5.63
CA SER A 403 7.53 -15.43 5.47
C SER A 403 8.10 -14.20 6.21
N ASN A 404 8.71 -14.39 7.39
CA ASN A 404 9.30 -13.30 8.20
C ASN A 404 10.76 -12.95 7.86
N SER A 405 11.40 -13.71 6.98
CA SER A 405 12.83 -13.58 6.70
C SER A 405 13.20 -12.18 6.18
N HIS A 406 12.43 -11.64 5.23
CA HIS A 406 12.65 -10.29 4.68
C HIS A 406 12.52 -9.19 5.73
N HIS A 407 11.56 -9.30 6.64
CA HIS A 407 11.34 -8.30 7.69
C HIS A 407 12.47 -8.32 8.73
N VAL A 408 12.98 -9.52 9.06
CA VAL A 408 14.20 -9.69 9.86
C VAL A 408 15.42 -9.08 9.15
N TYR A 409 15.62 -9.33 7.86
CA TYR A 409 16.74 -8.74 7.11
C TYR A 409 16.66 -7.22 7.07
N LEU A 410 15.49 -6.64 6.78
CA LEU A 410 15.31 -5.20 6.78
C LEU A 410 15.61 -4.59 8.15
N SER A 411 15.14 -5.23 9.22
CA SER A 411 15.42 -4.78 10.59
C SER A 411 16.92 -4.81 10.91
N LEU A 412 17.63 -5.86 10.46
CA LEU A 412 19.07 -5.98 10.62
C LEU A 412 19.81 -4.89 9.85
N ILE A 413 19.42 -4.64 8.60
CA ILE A 413 20.00 -3.60 7.76
C ILE A 413 19.74 -2.21 8.36
N VAL A 414 18.55 -1.95 8.91
CA VAL A 414 18.25 -0.69 9.59
C VAL A 414 19.20 -0.48 10.77
N ILE A 415 19.39 -1.47 11.65
CA ILE A 415 20.35 -1.35 12.75
C ILE A 415 21.78 -1.19 12.24
N LEU A 416 22.15 -1.89 11.16
CA LEU A 416 23.46 -1.76 10.54
C LEU A 416 23.70 -0.31 10.05
N ILE A 417 22.77 0.27 9.29
CA ILE A 417 22.86 1.66 8.80
C ILE A 417 22.98 2.63 9.98
N LEU A 418 22.20 2.45 11.04
CA LEU A 418 22.29 3.31 12.23
C LEU A 418 23.62 3.16 12.96
N SER A 419 24.16 1.94 13.04
CA SER A 419 25.43 1.65 13.72
C SER A 419 26.65 2.26 13.04
N GLU A 420 26.57 2.64 11.76
CA GLU A 420 27.68 3.31 11.06
C GLU A 420 27.96 4.72 11.59
N ASP A 421 27.04 5.30 12.37
CA ASP A 421 27.19 6.62 12.98
C ASP A 421 27.79 6.56 14.39
N ASP A 422 28.85 7.33 14.61
CA ASP A 422 29.57 7.40 15.89
C ASP A 422 28.71 7.98 17.04
N PHE A 423 27.80 8.90 16.73
CA PHE A 423 26.93 9.51 17.74
C PHE A 423 25.87 8.51 18.20
N PHE A 424 25.25 7.79 17.25
CA PHE A 424 24.37 6.66 17.54
C PHE A 424 25.07 5.63 18.44
N CYS A 425 26.28 5.21 18.10
CA CYS A 425 27.02 4.22 18.89
C CYS A 425 27.25 4.66 20.34
N LYS A 426 27.48 5.96 20.60
CA LYS A 426 27.64 6.48 21.96
C LYS A 426 26.32 6.54 22.71
N ILE A 427 25.29 7.12 22.10
CA ILE A 427 24.03 7.41 22.80
C ILE A 427 23.28 6.13 23.18
N VAL A 428 23.32 5.07 22.37
CA VAL A 428 22.66 3.81 22.72
C VAL A 428 23.25 3.16 23.97
N HIS A 429 24.54 3.35 24.26
CA HIS A 429 25.16 2.84 25.49
C HIS A 429 24.86 3.69 26.72
N GLU A 430 24.40 4.94 26.55
CA GLU A 430 24.01 5.84 27.64
C GLU A 430 22.49 5.79 27.94
N THR A 431 21.68 5.35 26.98
CA THR A 431 20.23 5.22 27.15
C THR A 431 19.85 3.95 27.91
N MET A 432 19.41 4.09 29.16
CA MET A 432 18.97 2.96 29.99
C MET A 432 17.51 2.56 29.74
N ILE A 433 17.27 1.28 29.47
CA ILE A 433 15.96 0.70 29.22
C ILE A 433 15.50 -0.09 30.44
N LYS A 434 14.34 0.29 30.98
CA LYS A 434 13.73 -0.36 32.17
C LYS A 434 12.77 -1.48 31.81
N ASN A 435 12.08 -1.38 30.67
CA ASN A 435 11.09 -2.36 30.26
C ASN A 435 11.65 -3.32 29.21
N THR A 436 12.14 -4.46 29.68
CA THR A 436 12.74 -5.54 28.88
C THR A 436 11.90 -6.81 28.85
N SER A 437 10.65 -6.76 29.35
CA SER A 437 9.78 -7.95 29.51
C SER A 437 9.54 -8.70 28.20
N TRP A 438 9.61 -7.99 27.08
CA TRP A 438 9.45 -8.55 25.73
C TRP A 438 10.63 -9.42 25.29
N TYR A 439 11.84 -9.24 25.83
CA TYR A 439 13.02 -10.02 25.43
C TYR A 439 12.96 -11.46 25.98
N GLN A 440 12.65 -11.60 27.28
CA GLN A 440 12.42 -12.90 27.92
C GLN A 440 11.36 -12.75 29.00
N ALA A 441 10.16 -13.29 28.74
CA ALA A 441 9.02 -13.19 29.65
C ALA A 441 9.27 -13.89 31.01
N GLU A 442 9.98 -15.02 30.99
CA GLU A 442 10.23 -15.83 32.20
C GLU A 442 11.32 -15.27 33.11
N ARG A 443 12.25 -14.49 32.54
CA ARG A 443 13.37 -13.87 33.26
C ARG A 443 13.64 -12.49 32.66
N PRO A 444 12.86 -11.46 33.05
CA PRO A 444 13.09 -10.12 32.56
C PRO A 444 14.48 -9.69 32.97
N ILE A 445 15.24 -9.18 32.01
CA ILE A 445 16.52 -8.56 32.29
C ILE A 445 16.22 -7.31 33.12
N GLY A 446 17.03 -6.99 34.13
CA GLY A 446 16.88 -5.72 34.84
C GLY A 446 17.08 -4.50 33.92
N GLU A 447 17.43 -3.38 34.53
CA GLU A 447 17.80 -2.19 33.76
C GLU A 447 19.07 -2.46 32.92
N VAL A 448 18.98 -2.26 31.59
CA VAL A 448 20.07 -2.49 30.65
C VAL A 448 20.13 -1.34 29.65
N SER A 449 21.35 -0.94 29.24
CA SER A 449 21.53 0.05 28.18
C SER A 449 20.96 -0.46 26.85
N LEU A 450 20.44 0.44 26.01
CA LEU A 450 19.93 0.10 24.70
C LEU A 450 21.00 -0.61 23.85
N GLY A 451 22.26 -0.17 23.94
CA GLY A 451 23.41 -0.82 23.32
C GLY A 451 23.65 -2.25 23.84
N GLY A 452 23.50 -2.48 25.15
CA GLY A 452 23.54 -3.83 25.73
C GLY A 452 22.41 -4.72 25.20
N LEU A 453 21.21 -4.16 25.00
CA LEU A 453 20.07 -4.88 24.43
C LEU A 453 20.27 -5.23 22.95
N ILE A 454 20.86 -4.33 22.14
CA ILE A 454 21.25 -4.61 20.75
C ILE A 454 22.21 -5.82 20.73
N ILE A 455 23.24 -5.81 21.57
CA ILE A 455 24.22 -6.92 21.66
C ILE A 455 23.52 -8.23 22.00
N LEU A 456 22.63 -8.24 23.00
CA LEU A 456 21.90 -9.44 23.42
C LEU A 456 21.00 -10.02 22.32
N VAL A 457 20.30 -9.16 21.57
CA VAL A 457 19.50 -9.60 20.43
C VAL A 457 20.41 -10.16 19.34
N PHE A 458 21.51 -9.49 19.00
CA PHE A 458 22.41 -9.91 17.93
C PHE A 458 23.14 -11.22 18.25
N VAL A 459 23.62 -11.39 19.49
CA VAL A 459 24.22 -12.65 19.94
C VAL A 459 23.21 -13.79 19.86
N ARG A 460 21.97 -13.57 20.31
CA ARG A 460 20.88 -14.56 20.18
C ARG A 460 20.59 -14.88 18.71
N THR A 461 20.50 -13.88 17.84
CA THR A 461 20.26 -14.07 16.41
C THR A 461 21.41 -14.85 15.75
N ILE A 462 22.67 -14.55 16.08
CA ILE A 462 23.84 -15.30 15.62
C ILE A 462 23.76 -16.76 16.10
N GLN A 463 23.53 -17.00 17.41
CA GLN A 463 23.45 -18.35 17.97
C GLN A 463 22.36 -19.19 17.29
N LEU A 464 21.15 -18.63 17.17
CA LEU A 464 20.04 -19.31 16.52
C LEU A 464 20.30 -19.55 15.03
N ASN A 465 20.91 -18.58 14.33
CA ASN A 465 21.29 -18.75 12.94
C ASN A 465 22.34 -19.86 12.75
N THR A 466 23.37 -19.93 13.62
CA THR A 466 24.36 -21.01 13.58
C THR A 466 23.73 -22.39 13.78
N LEU A 467 22.75 -22.49 14.68
CA LEU A 467 22.09 -23.76 15.02
C LEU A 467 21.06 -24.19 13.97
N LYS A 468 20.31 -23.26 13.36
CA LYS A 468 19.14 -23.59 12.52
C LYS A 468 19.37 -23.37 11.03
N THR A 469 19.77 -22.16 10.64
CA THR A 469 19.66 -21.69 9.24
C THR A 469 21.00 -21.59 8.52
N ARG A 470 22.09 -21.34 9.24
CA ARG A 470 23.47 -21.18 8.75
C ARG A 470 23.58 -20.15 7.63
N ASP A 471 22.79 -19.10 7.69
CA ASP A 471 22.81 -18.03 6.70
C ASP A 471 24.03 -17.11 6.92
N ARG A 472 24.91 -17.07 5.91
CA ARG A 472 26.12 -16.22 5.92
C ARG A 472 25.79 -14.74 5.92
N TYR A 473 24.73 -14.31 5.25
CA TYR A 473 24.36 -12.89 5.14
C TYR A 473 23.98 -12.34 6.52
N LEU A 474 23.12 -13.04 7.25
CA LEU A 474 22.74 -12.68 8.60
C LEU A 474 23.96 -12.59 9.52
N HIS A 475 24.85 -13.59 9.50
CA HIS A 475 26.07 -13.58 10.32
C HIS A 475 26.96 -12.37 10.03
N THR A 476 27.18 -12.07 8.75
CA THR A 476 28.07 -10.99 8.33
C THR A 476 27.53 -9.64 8.78
N ASN A 477 26.24 -9.37 8.60
CA ASN A 477 25.64 -8.09 8.97
C ASN A 477 25.51 -7.91 10.48
N CYS A 478 25.19 -8.97 11.24
CA CYS A 478 25.20 -8.89 12.70
C CYS A 478 26.61 -8.56 13.24
N LEU A 479 27.63 -9.25 12.72
CA LEU A 479 29.01 -8.98 13.13
C LEU A 479 29.50 -7.59 12.70
N ALA A 480 29.09 -7.11 11.51
CA ALA A 480 29.44 -5.78 11.04
C ALA A 480 28.85 -4.69 11.96
N ALA A 481 27.57 -4.79 12.32
CA ALA A 481 26.95 -3.84 13.24
C ALA A 481 27.60 -3.88 14.64
N LEU A 482 27.90 -5.07 15.16
CA LEU A 482 28.62 -5.22 16.44
C LEU A 482 30.03 -4.62 16.37
N ALA A 483 30.72 -4.80 15.24
CA ALA A 483 32.04 -4.22 15.02
C ALA A 483 31.98 -2.69 15.00
N ASN A 484 30.99 -2.10 14.33
CA ASN A 484 30.77 -0.64 14.33
C ASN A 484 30.59 -0.11 15.76
N MET A 485 29.76 -0.79 16.57
CA MET A 485 29.46 -0.37 17.95
C MET A 485 30.60 -0.64 18.95
N SER A 486 31.54 -1.54 18.63
CA SER A 486 32.54 -2.05 19.57
C SER A 486 33.42 -0.97 20.22
N SER A 487 33.66 0.13 19.49
CA SER A 487 34.44 1.28 19.98
C SER A 487 33.77 2.04 21.13
N SER A 488 32.46 1.85 21.31
CA SER A 488 31.62 2.59 22.27
C SER A 488 31.05 1.73 23.39
N PHE A 489 31.46 0.46 23.49
CA PHE A 489 30.98 -0.48 24.52
C PHE A 489 31.23 0.05 25.92
N LYS A 490 30.16 0.48 26.59
CA LYS A 490 30.13 0.99 27.95
C LYS A 490 28.83 0.56 28.63
N GLN A 491 28.84 0.55 29.96
CA GLN A 491 27.66 0.23 30.79
C GLN A 491 26.98 -1.09 30.38
N LEU A 492 27.79 -2.11 30.06
CA LEU A 492 27.29 -3.45 29.78
C LEU A 492 26.98 -4.16 31.10
N SER A 493 25.80 -4.77 31.19
CA SER A 493 25.46 -5.58 32.36
C SER A 493 26.21 -6.92 32.33
N SER A 494 26.32 -7.57 33.49
CA SER A 494 26.91 -8.92 33.59
C SER A 494 26.20 -9.99 32.76
N THR A 495 24.99 -9.72 32.28
CA THR A 495 24.25 -10.62 31.39
C THR A 495 24.71 -10.49 29.94
N VAL A 496 25.31 -9.34 29.59
CA VAL A 496 25.78 -9.01 28.24
C VAL A 496 27.25 -9.43 28.05
N CYS A 497 28.06 -9.30 29.12
CA CYS A 497 29.44 -9.78 29.17
C CYS A 497 29.50 -11.29 29.37
#